data_AF-A0A7Y3BTW5-F1
#
_entry.id   AF-A0A7Y3BTW5-F1
#
_cell.length_a   1.000
_cell.length_b   1.000
_cell.length_c   1.000
_cell.angle_alpha   90.00
_cell.angle_beta   90.00
_cell.angle_gamma   90.00
#
_symmetry.space_group_name_H-M   'P 1'
#
loop_
_entity.id
_entity.type
_entity.pdbx_description
1 polymer ?
#
loop_
_entity_poly.entity_id
_entity_poly.type
_entity_poly.pdbx_seq_one_letter_code
_entity_poly.pdbx_strand_id
1 'polypeptide(L)'
;MDVVSFRETAERYSVIFLDAYGVLKSASGLIDGALEVVTSLIDAGKEVFVVTNDSSRSPESMAERYSAQAGRELLPADRYISSGLLAAEYLEHQIPYGKVAYLGKPESAHYIEIAGKIPVEISDCSPRDNIVAIVLLDDEGFDWFRDVNATLNLIRRTNVPVIVANADITYPMKGNEIAIAVGSLGGLLSQITEKTFVRFGKPDSMMFAYALARARKELPNITKRDVLFVGDTLRTDIIGSNTYGFDSTLVLSGNTLPETADLMIQSSGIIPTYISDSIAT
;
A
#
# COMPACT_ATOMS: atom_id res chain seq x y z
N MET A 1 -19.47 -18.23 2.54
CA MET A 1 -19.56 -17.86 3.98
C MET A 1 -20.69 -16.84 4.10
N ASP A 2 -21.33 -16.69 5.27
CA ASP A 2 -22.39 -15.69 5.41
C ASP A 2 -21.80 -14.27 5.44
N VAL A 3 -22.49 -13.33 4.78
CA VAL A 3 -22.17 -11.91 4.83
C VAL A 3 -22.69 -11.33 6.14
N VAL A 4 -21.84 -10.60 6.86
CA VAL A 4 -22.12 -10.03 8.18
C VAL A 4 -21.87 -8.52 8.20
N SER A 5 -22.50 -7.81 9.15
CA SER A 5 -22.26 -6.37 9.35
C SER A 5 -20.80 -6.12 9.74
N PHE A 6 -20.16 -5.19 9.05
CA PHE A 6 -18.80 -4.78 9.39
C PHE A 6 -18.76 -4.16 10.78
N ARG A 7 -19.72 -3.28 11.11
CA ARG A 7 -19.81 -2.64 12.43
C ARG A 7 -19.82 -3.65 13.58
N GLU A 8 -20.66 -4.68 13.49
CA GLU A 8 -20.78 -5.72 14.53
C GLU A 8 -19.48 -6.52 14.70
N THR A 9 -18.78 -6.83 13.60
CA THR A 9 -17.51 -7.56 13.68
C THR A 9 -16.38 -6.69 14.25
N ALA A 10 -16.33 -5.42 13.86
CA ALA A 10 -15.31 -4.47 14.29
C ALA A 10 -15.36 -4.20 15.81
N GLU A 11 -16.52 -4.38 16.48
CA GLU A 11 -16.66 -4.23 17.93
C GLU A 11 -15.67 -5.09 18.73
N ARG A 12 -15.33 -6.27 18.21
CA ARG A 12 -14.47 -7.26 18.89
C ARG A 12 -12.99 -6.88 18.94
N TYR A 13 -12.58 -5.85 18.20
CA TYR A 13 -11.17 -5.50 17.99
C TYR A 13 -10.86 -4.10 18.53
N SER A 14 -9.66 -3.91 19.05
CA SER A 14 -9.20 -2.60 19.54
C SER A 14 -8.57 -1.77 18.41
N VAL A 15 -8.04 -2.43 17.38
CA VAL A 15 -7.36 -1.78 16.25
C VAL A 15 -7.95 -2.24 14.94
N ILE A 16 -8.25 -1.28 14.08
CA ILE A 16 -8.79 -1.50 12.74
C ILE A 16 -7.79 -0.97 11.71
N PHE A 17 -7.28 -1.86 10.87
CA PHE A 17 -6.48 -1.50 9.71
C PHE A 17 -7.34 -1.57 8.46
N LEU A 18 -7.47 -0.46 7.76
CA LEU A 18 -8.29 -0.32 6.57
C LEU A 18 -7.38 -0.22 5.35
N ASP A 19 -7.58 -1.05 4.34
CA ASP A 19 -7.08 -0.70 3.02
C ASP A 19 -7.75 0.59 2.50
N ALA A 20 -7.15 1.22 1.50
CA ALA A 20 -7.68 2.44 0.90
C ALA A 20 -8.65 2.13 -0.25
N TYR A 21 -8.17 1.58 -1.36
CA TYR A 21 -8.96 1.40 -2.57
C TYR A 21 -9.85 0.15 -2.46
N GLY A 22 -11.11 0.24 -2.86
CA GLY A 22 -12.10 -0.82 -2.69
C GLY A 22 -12.67 -0.95 -1.26
N VAL A 23 -12.07 -0.26 -0.28
CA VAL A 23 -12.48 -0.30 1.13
C VAL A 23 -12.95 1.06 1.63
N LEU A 24 -12.06 2.06 1.72
CA LEU A 24 -12.41 3.43 2.11
C LEU A 24 -12.86 4.28 0.92
N LYS A 25 -12.31 4.02 -0.25
CA LYS A 25 -12.54 4.81 -1.47
C LYS A 25 -12.54 3.94 -2.71
N SER A 26 -13.13 4.45 -3.78
CA SER A 26 -13.06 3.87 -5.12
C SER A 26 -12.45 4.87 -6.11
N ALA A 27 -12.50 4.55 -7.40
CA ALA A 27 -12.11 5.47 -8.46
C ALA A 27 -12.96 6.76 -8.50
N SER A 28 -14.18 6.74 -7.93
CA SER A 28 -15.09 7.90 -7.92
C SER A 28 -14.94 8.81 -6.70
N GLY A 29 -14.21 8.40 -5.67
CA GLY A 29 -14.08 9.15 -4.42
C GLY A 29 -14.18 8.25 -3.19
N LEU A 30 -14.42 8.84 -2.02
CA LEU A 30 -14.70 8.10 -0.79
C LEU A 30 -15.98 7.26 -0.97
N ILE A 31 -16.02 6.07 -0.38
CA ILE A 31 -17.22 5.23 -0.36
C ILE A 31 -18.27 5.88 0.56
N ASP A 32 -19.52 5.92 0.13
CA ASP A 32 -20.63 6.47 0.92
C ASP A 32 -20.75 5.74 2.25
N GLY A 33 -20.81 6.48 3.37
CA GLY A 33 -20.84 5.91 4.72
C GLY A 33 -19.47 5.64 5.35
N ALA A 34 -18.38 5.71 4.58
CA ALA A 34 -17.02 5.42 5.08
C ALA A 34 -16.61 6.37 6.22
N LEU A 35 -16.88 7.67 6.06
CA LEU A 35 -16.56 8.68 7.06
C LEU A 35 -17.32 8.42 8.37
N GLU A 36 -18.61 8.11 8.28
CA GLU A 36 -19.48 7.85 9.43
C GLU A 36 -19.02 6.61 10.20
N VAL A 37 -18.59 5.57 9.48
CA VAL A 37 -18.04 4.35 10.07
C VAL A 37 -16.73 4.64 10.78
N VAL A 38 -15.76 5.26 10.09
CA VAL A 38 -14.46 5.62 10.67
C VAL A 38 -14.64 6.48 11.91
N THR A 39 -15.52 7.49 11.84
CA THR A 39 -15.85 8.34 12.99
C THR A 39 -16.41 7.50 14.14
N SER A 40 -17.38 6.62 13.88
CA SER A 40 -17.99 5.81 14.94
C SER A 40 -17.02 4.83 15.60
N LEU A 41 -16.02 4.32 14.85
CA LEU A 41 -14.97 3.47 15.41
C LEU A 41 -14.06 4.28 16.35
N ILE A 42 -13.68 5.50 15.94
CA ILE A 42 -12.87 6.40 16.76
C ILE A 42 -13.65 6.82 18.02
N ASP A 43 -14.93 7.18 17.89
CA ASP A 43 -15.80 7.54 19.02
C ASP A 43 -15.98 6.37 20.00
N ALA A 44 -15.89 5.13 19.51
CA ALA A 44 -15.88 3.91 20.33
C ALA A 44 -14.51 3.60 20.95
N GLY A 45 -13.52 4.47 20.81
CA GLY A 45 -12.17 4.33 21.39
C GLY A 45 -11.27 3.33 20.66
N LYS A 46 -11.54 3.05 19.37
CA LYS A 46 -10.71 2.16 18.55
C LYS A 46 -9.62 2.95 17.84
N GLU A 47 -8.46 2.32 17.68
CA GLU A 47 -7.38 2.88 16.88
C GLU A 47 -7.60 2.50 15.41
N VAL A 48 -7.75 3.49 14.54
CA VAL A 48 -7.99 3.29 13.11
C VAL A 48 -6.80 3.80 12.31
N PHE A 49 -6.30 2.96 11.38
CA PHE A 49 -5.23 3.33 10.45
C PHE A 49 -5.60 2.94 9.02
N VAL A 50 -5.10 3.70 8.06
CA VAL A 50 -5.12 3.32 6.65
C VAL A 50 -3.81 2.62 6.32
N VAL A 51 -3.87 1.43 5.73
CA VAL A 51 -2.71 0.61 5.36
C VAL A 51 -2.78 0.28 3.87
N THR A 52 -2.00 1.00 3.06
CA THR A 52 -2.12 1.04 1.59
C THR A 52 -0.81 0.71 0.87
N ASN A 53 -0.93 0.11 -0.32
CA ASN A 53 0.20 -0.06 -1.25
C ASN A 53 0.49 1.19 -2.09
N ASP A 54 -0.29 2.27 -1.94
CA ASP A 54 -0.07 3.54 -2.66
C ASP A 54 1.22 4.24 -2.19
N SER A 55 2.27 4.18 -3.00
CA SER A 55 3.54 4.90 -2.80
C SER A 55 3.63 6.20 -3.63
N SER A 56 2.53 6.67 -4.22
CA SER A 56 2.56 7.87 -5.08
C SER A 56 2.45 9.18 -4.30
N ARG A 57 1.99 9.15 -3.04
CA ARG A 57 1.66 10.34 -2.22
C ARG A 57 2.15 10.20 -0.80
N SER A 58 2.61 11.31 -0.21
CA SER A 58 2.94 11.34 1.21
C SER A 58 1.70 11.12 2.11
N PRO A 59 1.89 10.66 3.36
CA PRO A 59 0.80 10.54 4.34
C PRO A 59 -0.01 11.82 4.52
N GLU A 60 0.64 12.98 4.49
CA GLU A 60 0.02 14.30 4.59
C GLU A 60 -0.88 14.57 3.38
N SER A 61 -0.36 14.32 2.17
CA SER A 61 -1.13 14.48 0.94
C SER A 61 -2.33 13.54 0.87
N MET A 62 -2.17 12.30 1.36
CA MET A 62 -3.28 11.35 1.48
C MET A 62 -4.35 11.85 2.46
N ALA A 63 -3.95 12.27 3.67
CA ALA A 63 -4.86 12.78 4.69
C ALA A 63 -5.64 14.01 4.23
N GLU A 64 -4.95 14.99 3.63
CA GLU A 64 -5.58 16.19 3.07
C GLU A 64 -6.60 15.83 1.99
N ARG A 65 -6.20 14.97 1.05
CA ARG A 65 -7.08 14.57 -0.06
C ARG A 65 -8.31 13.82 0.43
N TYR A 66 -8.13 12.88 1.35
CA TYR A 66 -9.25 12.03 1.81
C TYR A 66 -10.20 12.86 2.67
N SER A 67 -9.67 13.77 3.49
CA SER A 67 -10.47 14.73 4.25
C SER A 67 -11.24 15.69 3.35
N ALA A 68 -10.62 16.18 2.26
CA ALA A 68 -11.31 17.03 1.29
C ALA A 68 -12.45 16.29 0.58
N GLN A 69 -12.28 15.00 0.28
CA GLN A 69 -13.34 14.15 -0.29
C GLN A 69 -14.45 13.86 0.71
N ALA A 70 -14.11 13.70 1.99
CA ALA A 70 -15.05 13.47 3.08
C ALA A 70 -15.81 14.75 3.52
N GLY A 71 -15.33 15.93 3.16
CA GLY A 71 -15.87 17.23 3.58
C GLY A 71 -15.47 17.67 5.00
N ARG A 72 -14.69 16.83 5.71
CA ARG A 72 -14.08 17.11 7.02
C ARG A 72 -12.90 16.16 7.25
N GLU A 73 -12.15 16.35 8.34
CA GLU A 73 -11.05 15.44 8.68
C GLU A 73 -11.53 13.98 8.80
N LEU A 74 -10.90 13.08 8.05
CA LEU A 74 -11.15 11.64 8.13
C LEU A 74 -10.25 11.00 9.19
N LEU A 75 -8.94 11.18 9.04
CA LEU A 75 -7.87 10.72 9.93
C LEU A 75 -6.68 11.68 9.80
N PRO A 76 -5.88 11.88 10.86
CA PRO A 76 -4.64 12.65 10.75
C PRO A 76 -3.57 11.89 9.95
N ALA A 77 -2.61 12.62 9.37
CA ALA A 77 -1.57 12.08 8.47
C ALA A 77 -0.78 10.91 9.06
N ASP A 78 -0.57 10.93 10.37
CA ASP A 78 0.23 9.96 11.09
C ASP A 78 -0.46 8.58 11.24
N ARG A 79 -1.73 8.49 10.82
CA ARG A 79 -2.56 7.26 10.72
C ARG A 79 -2.55 6.62 9.32
N TYR A 80 -1.88 7.23 8.35
CA TYR A 80 -1.72 6.67 7.01
C TYR A 80 -0.37 5.96 6.89
N ILE A 81 -0.42 4.67 6.63
CA ILE A 81 0.72 3.77 6.50
C ILE A 81 0.76 3.31 5.05
N SER A 82 1.74 3.79 4.31
CA SER A 82 1.94 3.40 2.92
C SER A 82 3.17 2.51 2.73
N SER A 83 3.18 1.77 1.63
CA SER A 83 4.35 1.03 1.15
C SER A 83 5.55 1.95 0.87
N GLY A 84 5.30 3.21 0.48
CA GLY A 84 6.32 4.24 0.34
C GLY A 84 7.03 4.58 1.66
N LEU A 85 6.32 4.62 2.79
CA LEU A 85 6.96 4.81 4.11
C LEU A 85 7.91 3.66 4.46
N LEU A 86 7.51 2.41 4.15
CA LEU A 86 8.39 1.27 4.36
C LEU A 86 9.62 1.33 3.45
N ALA A 87 9.45 1.77 2.21
CA ALA A 87 10.58 2.01 1.32
C ALA A 87 11.52 3.10 1.87
N ALA A 88 10.98 4.18 2.44
CA ALA A 88 11.76 5.23 3.08
C ALA A 88 12.53 4.70 4.31
N GLU A 89 11.89 3.94 5.20
CA GLU A 89 12.53 3.33 6.37
C GLU A 89 13.65 2.35 5.97
N TYR A 90 13.42 1.56 4.92
CA TYR A 90 14.46 0.70 4.36
C TYR A 90 15.65 1.51 3.83
N LEU A 91 15.39 2.59 3.08
CA LEU A 91 16.43 3.47 2.57
C LEU A 91 17.19 4.16 3.71
N GLU A 92 16.51 4.55 4.79
CA GLU A 92 17.12 5.18 5.95
C GLU A 92 18.10 4.24 6.65
N HIS A 93 17.69 2.98 6.89
CA HIS A 93 18.47 2.04 7.68
C HIS A 93 19.49 1.21 6.90
N GLN A 94 19.20 0.88 5.64
CA GLN A 94 20.05 0.00 4.83
C GLN A 94 20.99 0.77 3.90
N ILE A 95 20.66 2.03 3.58
CA ILE A 95 21.48 2.87 2.72
C ILE A 95 22.06 3.99 3.57
N PRO A 96 23.39 4.13 3.70
CA PRO A 96 23.97 5.15 4.58
C PRO A 96 23.69 6.58 4.08
N TYR A 97 24.26 6.92 2.91
CA TYR A 97 24.15 8.22 2.28
C TYR A 97 24.44 8.08 0.79
N GLY A 98 23.82 8.93 -0.04
CA GLY A 98 24.15 9.01 -1.46
C GLY A 98 22.97 9.41 -2.33
N LYS A 99 23.20 9.31 -3.64
CA LYS A 99 22.21 9.56 -4.68
C LYS A 99 21.39 8.30 -4.92
N VAL A 100 20.08 8.42 -4.87
CA VAL A 100 19.14 7.34 -5.15
C VAL A 100 18.44 7.66 -6.46
N ALA A 101 18.66 6.82 -7.46
CA ALA A 101 18.00 6.98 -8.75
C ALA A 101 16.55 6.54 -8.63
N TYR A 102 15.60 7.24 -9.27
CA TYR A 102 14.20 6.87 -9.19
C TYR A 102 13.46 6.93 -10.51
N LEU A 103 12.46 6.05 -10.63
CA LEU A 103 11.48 6.01 -11.72
C LEU A 103 10.10 6.31 -11.13
N GLY A 104 9.47 7.38 -11.60
CA GLY A 104 8.15 7.83 -11.13
C GLY A 104 8.01 9.34 -11.24
N LYS A 105 6.93 9.89 -10.69
CA LYS A 105 6.69 11.34 -10.66
C LYS A 105 7.66 12.06 -9.72
N PRO A 106 8.01 13.33 -9.99
CA PRO A 106 8.82 14.14 -9.08
C PRO A 106 8.25 14.20 -7.66
N GLU A 107 6.93 14.27 -7.50
CA GLU A 107 6.27 14.33 -6.19
C GLU A 107 6.47 13.06 -5.36
N SER A 108 6.68 11.90 -6.00
CA SER A 108 6.91 10.64 -5.30
C SER A 108 8.33 10.52 -4.73
N ALA A 109 9.27 11.34 -5.21
CA ALA A 109 10.67 11.35 -4.75
C ALA A 109 10.81 11.74 -3.26
N HIS A 110 9.78 12.34 -2.67
CA HIS A 110 9.75 12.72 -1.26
C HIS A 110 10.11 11.58 -0.29
N TYR A 111 9.77 10.32 -0.59
CA TYR A 111 10.17 9.18 0.25
C TYR A 111 11.69 8.99 0.34
N ILE A 112 12.41 9.33 -0.72
CA ILE A 112 13.88 9.31 -0.76
C ILE A 112 14.43 10.46 0.10
N GLU A 113 13.80 11.63 0.04
CA GLU A 113 14.18 12.82 0.81
C GLU A 113 13.97 12.61 2.31
N ILE A 114 12.83 12.05 2.73
CA ILE A 114 12.56 11.70 4.14
C ILE A 114 13.63 10.74 4.67
N ALA A 115 14.08 9.78 3.84
CA ALA A 115 15.15 8.85 4.20
C ALA A 115 16.56 9.50 4.27
N GLY A 116 16.64 10.82 4.10
CA GLY A 116 17.87 11.61 4.13
C GLY A 116 18.78 11.40 2.92
N LYS A 117 18.21 11.01 1.78
CA LYS A 117 18.95 10.72 0.54
C LYS A 117 18.68 11.77 -0.53
N ILE A 118 19.52 11.78 -1.57
CA ILE A 118 19.38 12.72 -2.69
C ILE A 118 18.66 12.00 -3.83
N PRO A 119 17.40 12.34 -4.14
CA PRO A 119 16.71 11.76 -5.29
C PRO A 119 17.34 12.25 -6.60
N VAL A 120 17.45 11.36 -7.57
CA VAL A 120 17.90 11.67 -8.94
C VAL A 120 16.97 10.97 -9.92
N GLU A 121 16.35 11.72 -10.83
CA GLU A 121 15.55 11.12 -11.89
C GLU A 121 16.42 10.20 -12.75
N ILE A 122 15.87 9.05 -13.16
CA ILE A 122 16.59 8.14 -14.06
C ILE A 122 17.02 8.84 -15.37
N SER A 123 16.19 9.74 -15.89
CA SER A 123 16.49 10.52 -17.09
C SER A 123 17.71 11.44 -16.94
N ASP A 124 18.01 11.86 -15.71
CA ASP A 124 19.10 12.78 -15.39
C ASP A 124 20.35 12.05 -14.86
N CYS A 125 20.28 10.72 -14.69
CA CYS A 125 21.40 9.93 -14.22
C CYS A 125 22.55 9.91 -15.23
N SER A 126 23.73 10.35 -14.80
CA SER A 126 24.98 10.19 -15.53
C SER A 126 25.79 9.00 -14.99
N PRO A 127 26.70 8.40 -15.79
CA PRO A 127 27.62 7.37 -15.30
C PRO A 127 28.57 7.84 -14.17
N ARG A 128 28.66 9.14 -13.93
CA ARG A 128 29.47 9.72 -12.85
C ARG A 128 28.70 9.83 -11.54
N ASP A 129 27.38 9.68 -11.59
CA ASP A 129 26.57 9.67 -10.40
C ASP A 129 26.84 8.37 -9.65
N ASN A 130 27.40 8.49 -8.45
CA ASN A 130 27.58 7.38 -7.54
C ASN A 130 26.22 6.99 -6.94
N ILE A 131 25.38 6.36 -7.75
CA ILE A 131 24.06 5.88 -7.36
C ILE A 131 24.24 4.74 -6.35
N VAL A 132 23.55 4.84 -5.22
CA VAL A 132 23.64 3.87 -4.10
C VAL A 132 22.41 2.97 -3.99
N ALA A 133 21.31 3.33 -4.63
CA ALA A 133 20.09 2.53 -4.75
C ALA A 133 19.25 3.01 -5.93
N ILE A 134 18.35 2.16 -6.41
CA ILE A 134 17.35 2.48 -7.45
C ILE A 134 15.97 2.23 -6.86
N VAL A 135 15.03 3.16 -7.03
CA VAL A 135 13.67 3.03 -6.49
C VAL A 135 12.64 3.23 -7.59
N LEU A 136 11.73 2.27 -7.75
CA LEU A 136 10.56 2.40 -8.62
C LEU A 136 9.38 2.85 -7.75
N LEU A 137 8.91 4.08 -7.96
CA LEU A 137 7.96 4.79 -7.11
C LEU A 137 6.55 4.88 -7.69
N ASP A 138 6.44 5.15 -8.99
CA ASP A 138 5.20 5.40 -9.71
C ASP A 138 5.38 4.90 -11.16
N ASP A 139 4.30 4.56 -11.85
CA ASP A 139 4.29 4.14 -13.26
C ASP A 139 4.06 5.32 -14.23
N GLU A 140 3.74 6.50 -13.72
CA GLU A 140 3.63 7.74 -14.47
C GLU A 140 4.80 8.72 -14.17
N GLY A 141 4.90 9.81 -14.94
CA GLY A 141 5.87 10.89 -14.71
C GLY A 141 7.17 10.80 -15.52
N PHE A 142 7.31 9.79 -16.39
CA PHE A 142 8.51 9.57 -17.20
C PHE A 142 8.16 8.99 -18.58
N ASP A 143 9.11 9.01 -19.52
CA ASP A 143 8.95 8.37 -20.83
C ASP A 143 9.24 6.88 -20.70
N TRP A 144 8.22 6.03 -20.89
CA TRP A 144 8.34 4.60 -20.66
C TRP A 144 9.44 3.96 -21.50
N PHE A 145 9.54 4.27 -22.78
CA PHE A 145 10.53 3.62 -23.63
C PHE A 145 11.95 4.04 -23.22
N ARG A 146 12.20 5.33 -23.08
CA ARG A 146 13.52 5.88 -22.74
C ARG A 146 13.93 5.50 -21.33
N ASP A 147 13.08 5.76 -20.34
CA ASP A 147 13.47 5.72 -18.93
C ASP A 147 13.42 4.31 -18.35
N VAL A 148 12.56 3.41 -18.86
CA VAL A 148 12.63 1.98 -18.50
C VAL A 148 13.90 1.35 -19.09
N ASN A 149 14.28 1.67 -20.33
CA ASN A 149 15.55 1.22 -20.89
C ASN A 149 16.76 1.82 -20.16
N ALA A 150 16.70 3.09 -19.75
CA ALA A 150 17.75 3.71 -18.93
C ALA A 150 17.87 3.01 -17.56
N THR A 151 16.73 2.74 -16.90
CA THR A 151 16.66 1.99 -15.64
C THR A 151 17.28 0.60 -15.79
N LEU A 152 16.88 -0.16 -16.82
CA LEU A 152 17.44 -1.47 -17.13
C LEU A 152 18.97 -1.42 -17.25
N ASN A 153 19.49 -0.45 -18.00
CA ASN A 153 20.93 -0.31 -18.20
C ASN A 153 21.65 0.12 -16.91
N LEU A 154 21.04 0.98 -16.10
CA LEU A 154 21.58 1.36 -14.80
C LEU A 154 21.67 0.15 -13.85
N ILE A 155 20.61 -0.66 -13.79
CA ILE A 155 20.59 -1.90 -12.99
C ILE A 155 21.67 -2.87 -13.45
N ARG A 156 21.91 -3.01 -14.76
CA ARG A 156 22.96 -3.91 -15.30
C ARG A 156 24.38 -3.43 -14.98
N ARG A 157 24.59 -2.11 -14.91
CA ARG A 157 25.91 -1.49 -14.69
C ARG A 157 26.28 -1.34 -13.21
N THR A 158 25.31 -1.46 -12.32
CA THR A 158 25.48 -1.26 -10.88
C THR A 158 25.16 -2.54 -10.11
N ASN A 159 25.69 -2.66 -8.90
CA ASN A 159 25.33 -3.72 -7.96
C ASN A 159 24.71 -3.13 -6.70
N VAL A 160 23.71 -2.27 -6.92
CA VAL A 160 22.96 -1.59 -5.85
C VAL A 160 21.59 -2.23 -5.68
N PRO A 161 20.98 -2.12 -4.49
CA PRO A 161 19.61 -2.59 -4.29
C PRO A 161 18.64 -1.83 -5.20
N VAL A 162 17.69 -2.59 -5.75
CA VAL A 162 16.55 -2.05 -6.49
C VAL A 162 15.31 -2.27 -5.63
N ILE A 163 14.62 -1.19 -5.32
CA ILE A 163 13.44 -1.15 -4.47
C ILE A 163 12.23 -0.88 -5.36
N VAL A 164 11.18 -1.66 -5.18
CA VAL A 164 9.86 -1.43 -5.76
C VAL A 164 8.96 -0.98 -4.62
N ALA A 165 8.65 0.31 -4.57
CA ALA A 165 7.91 0.89 -3.46
C ALA A 165 6.44 0.46 -3.45
N ASN A 166 5.83 0.22 -4.61
CA ASN A 166 4.50 -0.39 -4.72
C ASN A 166 4.58 -1.73 -5.46
N ALA A 167 4.33 -2.82 -4.73
CA ALA A 167 4.38 -4.18 -5.26
C ALA A 167 3.21 -4.54 -6.19
N ASP A 168 2.14 -3.74 -6.23
CA ASP A 168 0.99 -4.01 -7.08
C ASP A 168 1.42 -4.06 -8.55
N ILE A 169 0.83 -4.98 -9.31
CA ILE A 169 1.11 -5.17 -10.73
C ILE A 169 0.11 -4.43 -11.63
N THR A 170 -1.08 -4.15 -11.11
CA THR A 170 -2.17 -3.45 -11.80
C THR A 170 -3.04 -2.72 -10.80
N TYR A 171 -3.75 -1.67 -11.23
CA TYR A 171 -4.79 -1.02 -10.44
C TYR A 171 -6.05 -0.73 -11.30
N PRO A 172 -7.25 -0.69 -10.70
CA PRO A 172 -8.50 -0.47 -11.43
C PRO A 172 -8.64 0.98 -11.91
N MET A 173 -9.25 1.15 -13.09
CA MET A 173 -9.57 2.42 -13.74
C MET A 173 -11.08 2.56 -13.97
N LYS A 174 -11.52 3.73 -14.48
CA LYS A 174 -12.93 3.96 -14.81
C LYS A 174 -13.39 3.00 -15.93
N GLY A 175 -14.66 2.60 -15.89
CA GLY A 175 -15.25 1.82 -16.97
C GLY A 175 -14.81 0.35 -17.05
N ASN A 176 -14.38 -0.24 -15.92
CA ASN A 176 -13.89 -1.63 -15.86
C ASN A 176 -12.55 -1.86 -16.59
N GLU A 177 -11.79 -0.79 -16.83
CA GLU A 177 -10.42 -0.86 -17.33
C GLU A 177 -9.42 -1.09 -16.18
N ILE A 178 -8.23 -1.55 -16.52
CA ILE A 178 -7.10 -1.67 -15.58
C ILE A 178 -5.89 -0.94 -16.16
N ALA A 179 -5.07 -0.37 -15.28
CA ALA A 179 -3.79 0.21 -15.62
C ALA A 179 -2.63 -0.62 -15.06
N ILE A 180 -1.46 -0.48 -15.67
CA ILE A 180 -0.23 -1.14 -15.22
C ILE A 180 0.31 -0.35 -14.03
N ALA A 181 0.61 -1.03 -12.92
CA ALA A 181 1.27 -0.43 -11.78
C ALA A 181 2.79 -0.59 -11.86
N VAL A 182 3.53 0.23 -11.10
CA VAL A 182 5.00 0.19 -11.07
C VAL A 182 5.59 -1.18 -10.68
N GLY A 183 4.87 -2.01 -9.93
CA GLY A 183 5.30 -3.37 -9.59
C GLY A 183 5.41 -4.31 -10.79
N SER A 184 4.66 -4.06 -11.87
CA SER A 184 4.83 -4.74 -13.17
C SER A 184 6.12 -4.35 -13.85
N LEU A 185 6.50 -3.07 -13.84
CA LEU A 185 7.80 -2.61 -14.35
C LEU A 185 8.95 -3.24 -13.54
N GLY A 186 8.80 -3.29 -12.22
CA GLY A 186 9.72 -4.01 -11.34
C GLY A 186 9.83 -5.50 -11.68
N GLY A 187 8.71 -6.15 -12.05
CA GLY A 187 8.69 -7.55 -12.48
C GLY A 187 9.44 -7.78 -13.80
N LEU A 188 9.12 -6.97 -14.81
CA LEU A 188 9.78 -6.97 -16.11
C LEU A 188 11.30 -6.78 -15.98
N LEU A 189 11.73 -5.76 -15.24
CA LEU A 189 13.14 -5.44 -15.05
C LEU A 189 13.86 -6.54 -14.25
N SER A 190 13.23 -7.06 -13.19
CA SER A 190 13.78 -8.16 -12.38
C SER A 190 13.99 -9.42 -13.21
N GLN A 191 13.03 -9.78 -14.07
CA GLN A 191 13.12 -10.93 -14.95
C GLN A 191 14.24 -10.78 -16.00
N ILE A 192 14.34 -9.62 -16.67
CA ILE A 192 15.37 -9.38 -17.69
C ILE A 192 16.78 -9.35 -17.09
N THR A 193 16.91 -8.79 -15.88
CA THR A 193 18.22 -8.65 -15.20
C THR A 193 18.62 -9.86 -14.38
N GLU A 194 17.71 -10.82 -14.18
CA GLU A 194 17.87 -11.97 -13.29
C GLU A 194 18.26 -11.56 -11.86
N LYS A 195 17.81 -10.38 -11.42
CA LYS A 195 18.08 -9.83 -10.09
C LYS A 195 16.82 -9.81 -9.24
N THR A 196 16.97 -10.14 -7.97
CA THR A 196 15.91 -9.99 -6.96
C THR A 196 15.80 -8.54 -6.52
N PHE A 197 14.59 -7.99 -6.56
CA PHE A 197 14.31 -6.64 -6.08
C PHE A 197 13.64 -6.69 -4.71
N VAL A 198 13.92 -5.69 -3.88
CA VAL A 198 13.20 -5.48 -2.62
C VAL A 198 11.84 -4.91 -2.97
N ARG A 199 10.76 -5.54 -2.48
CA ARG A 199 9.40 -5.11 -2.76
C ARG A 199 8.72 -4.73 -1.45
N PHE A 200 8.03 -3.60 -1.44
CA PHE A 200 7.22 -3.17 -0.30
C PHE A 200 5.74 -3.15 -0.65
N GLY A 201 4.93 -3.53 0.33
CA GLY A 201 3.47 -3.63 0.20
C GLY A 201 2.92 -5.01 0.54
N LYS A 202 1.61 -5.06 0.75
CA LYS A 202 0.83 -6.29 0.95
C LYS A 202 0.99 -7.21 -0.27
N PRO A 203 1.10 -8.53 -0.11
CA PRO A 203 0.88 -9.31 1.13
C PRO A 203 2.12 -9.44 2.05
N ASP A 204 3.20 -8.68 1.83
CA ASP A 204 4.41 -8.83 2.64
C ASP A 204 4.17 -8.48 4.12
N SER A 205 4.65 -9.37 5.00
CA SER A 205 4.48 -9.26 6.45
C SER A 205 5.07 -7.98 7.06
N MET A 206 6.03 -7.34 6.41
CA MET A 206 6.67 -6.11 6.88
C MET A 206 5.66 -4.97 7.04
N MET A 207 4.68 -4.85 6.13
CA MET A 207 3.65 -3.81 6.23
C MET A 207 2.75 -4.01 7.45
N PHE A 208 2.34 -5.25 7.70
CA PHE A 208 1.52 -5.60 8.86
C PHE A 208 2.31 -5.47 10.18
N ALA A 209 3.60 -5.79 10.16
CA ALA A 209 4.49 -5.60 11.30
C ALA A 209 4.68 -4.12 11.64
N TYR A 210 4.94 -3.29 10.64
CA TYR A 210 5.06 -1.85 10.78
C TYR A 210 3.75 -1.24 11.29
N ALA A 211 2.61 -1.64 10.72
CA ALA A 211 1.30 -1.17 11.17
C ALA A 211 1.01 -1.53 12.64
N LEU A 212 1.31 -2.77 13.07
CA LEU A 212 1.17 -3.16 14.48
C LEU A 212 2.11 -2.37 15.39
N ALA A 213 3.36 -2.15 14.98
CA ALA A 213 4.32 -1.35 15.73
C ALA A 213 3.83 0.09 15.89
N ARG A 214 3.21 0.66 14.85
CA ARG A 214 2.60 1.99 14.91
C ARG A 214 1.41 2.03 15.87
N ALA A 215 0.50 1.06 15.79
CA ALA A 215 -0.65 0.95 16.68
C ALA A 215 -0.24 0.76 18.15
N ARG A 216 0.87 0.04 18.41
CA ARG A 216 1.43 -0.13 19.77
C ARG A 216 1.96 1.14 20.41
N LYS A 217 2.24 2.19 19.63
CA LYS A 217 2.59 3.50 20.21
C LYS A 217 1.38 4.11 20.94
N GLU A 218 0.18 3.83 20.45
CA GLU A 218 -1.08 4.30 21.04
C GLU A 218 -1.61 3.31 22.08
N LEU A 219 -1.56 2.00 21.78
CA LEU A 219 -1.99 0.92 22.67
C LEU A 219 -0.88 -0.11 22.93
N PRO A 220 0.00 0.08 23.94
CA PRO A 220 1.21 -0.74 24.11
C PRO A 220 1.00 -2.25 24.30
N ASN A 221 -0.14 -2.66 24.83
CA ASN A 221 -0.41 -4.04 25.22
C ASN A 221 -1.15 -4.86 24.16
N ILE A 222 -1.43 -4.29 22.97
CA ILE A 222 -2.14 -5.03 21.92
C ILE A 222 -1.27 -6.12 21.30
N THR A 223 -1.95 -7.18 20.92
CA THR A 223 -1.43 -8.33 20.20
C THR A 223 -2.09 -8.41 18.83
N LYS A 224 -1.66 -9.39 18.02
CA LYS A 224 -2.23 -9.62 16.69
C LYS A 224 -3.73 -9.99 16.74
N ARG A 225 -4.21 -10.53 17.86
CA ARG A 225 -5.62 -10.92 18.05
C ARG A 225 -6.55 -9.73 18.27
N ASP A 226 -5.99 -8.57 18.61
CA ASP A 226 -6.75 -7.34 18.88
C ASP A 226 -6.92 -6.50 17.60
N VAL A 227 -6.45 -7.01 16.46
CA VAL A 227 -6.40 -6.32 15.17
C VAL A 227 -7.34 -6.99 14.18
N LEU A 228 -8.17 -6.18 13.53
CA LEU A 228 -8.93 -6.54 12.33
C LEU A 228 -8.34 -5.81 11.12
N PHE A 229 -7.94 -6.55 10.10
CA PHE A 229 -7.56 -5.99 8.81
C PHE A 229 -8.74 -6.07 7.83
N VAL A 230 -9.09 -4.94 7.21
CA VAL A 230 -10.21 -4.83 6.27
C VAL A 230 -9.66 -4.57 4.89
N GLY A 231 -9.96 -5.46 3.95
CA GLY A 231 -9.42 -5.44 2.59
C GLY A 231 -10.43 -5.92 1.57
N ASP A 232 -10.24 -5.56 0.31
CA ASP A 232 -11.08 -5.99 -0.81
C ASP A 232 -10.41 -7.11 -1.63
N THR A 233 -9.12 -7.36 -1.41
CA THR A 233 -8.30 -8.19 -2.27
C THR A 233 -7.74 -9.40 -1.53
N LEU A 234 -8.16 -10.60 -1.94
CA LEU A 234 -7.73 -11.86 -1.31
C LEU A 234 -6.20 -12.04 -1.31
N ARG A 235 -5.54 -11.73 -2.44
CA ARG A 235 -4.11 -12.04 -2.65
C ARG A 235 -3.13 -11.04 -2.03
N THR A 236 -3.62 -9.92 -1.50
CA THR A 236 -2.80 -8.91 -0.83
C THR A 236 -3.24 -8.77 0.61
N ASP A 237 -4.48 -8.32 0.84
CA ASP A 237 -4.99 -7.99 2.17
C ASP A 237 -5.24 -9.24 3.00
N ILE A 238 -6.06 -10.16 2.49
CA ILE A 238 -6.56 -11.29 3.27
C ILE A 238 -5.43 -12.29 3.52
N ILE A 239 -4.70 -12.70 2.49
CA ILE A 239 -3.57 -13.62 2.67
C ILE A 239 -2.45 -12.99 3.51
N GLY A 240 -2.18 -11.68 3.36
CA GLY A 240 -1.17 -10.99 4.15
C GLY A 240 -1.57 -10.91 5.63
N SER A 241 -2.82 -10.52 5.89
CA SER A 241 -3.44 -10.50 7.22
C SER A 241 -3.36 -11.87 7.90
N ASN A 242 -3.83 -12.91 7.21
CA ASN A 242 -3.84 -14.28 7.72
C ASN A 242 -2.43 -14.82 7.99
N THR A 243 -1.49 -14.56 7.06
CA THR A 243 -0.09 -15.00 7.20
C THR A 243 0.59 -14.31 8.37
N TYR A 244 0.31 -13.02 8.57
CA TYR A 244 0.85 -12.30 9.72
C TYR A 244 0.17 -12.70 11.03
N GLY A 245 -1.11 -13.11 10.99
CA GLY A 245 -1.90 -13.61 12.12
C GLY A 245 -2.90 -12.61 12.67
N PHE A 246 -3.36 -11.67 11.85
CA PHE A 246 -4.52 -10.83 12.15
C PHE A 246 -5.81 -11.54 11.71
N ASP A 247 -6.94 -11.15 12.30
CA ASP A 247 -8.23 -11.45 11.70
C ASP A 247 -8.47 -10.54 10.50
N SER A 248 -9.25 -11.03 9.54
CA SER A 248 -9.51 -10.30 8.29
C SER A 248 -10.99 -10.20 7.97
N THR A 249 -11.43 -9.04 7.51
CA THR A 249 -12.73 -8.85 6.84
C THR A 249 -12.48 -8.60 5.36
N LEU A 250 -13.02 -9.49 4.52
CA LEU A 250 -13.11 -9.25 3.09
C LEU A 250 -14.37 -8.41 2.81
N VAL A 251 -14.19 -7.21 2.26
CA VAL A 251 -15.31 -6.40 1.77
C VAL A 251 -15.55 -6.64 0.28
N LEU A 252 -16.81 -6.58 -0.13
CA LEU A 252 -17.24 -6.87 -1.51
C LEU A 252 -17.41 -5.61 -2.38
N SER A 253 -16.88 -4.48 -1.92
CA SER A 253 -16.98 -3.17 -2.55
C SER A 253 -15.83 -2.83 -3.53
N GLY A 254 -14.93 -3.79 -3.77
CA GLY A 254 -13.71 -3.58 -4.56
C GLY A 254 -13.39 -4.72 -5.54
N ASN A 255 -12.13 -5.17 -5.56
CA ASN A 255 -11.62 -6.18 -6.48
C ASN A 255 -12.33 -7.54 -6.37
N THR A 256 -12.80 -7.89 -5.17
CA THR A 256 -13.62 -9.09 -4.98
C THR A 256 -15.09 -8.70 -4.99
N LEU A 257 -15.81 -9.09 -6.04
CA LEU A 257 -17.24 -8.80 -6.19
C LEU A 257 -18.10 -9.88 -5.52
N PRO A 258 -19.32 -9.56 -5.04
CA PRO A 258 -20.20 -10.52 -4.39
C PRO A 258 -20.43 -11.80 -5.20
N GLU A 259 -20.59 -11.68 -6.52
CA GLU A 259 -20.87 -12.80 -7.42
C GLU A 259 -19.67 -13.74 -7.59
N THR A 260 -18.46 -13.25 -7.31
CA THR A 260 -17.20 -13.95 -7.54
C THR A 260 -16.51 -14.39 -6.25
N ALA A 261 -16.92 -13.85 -5.10
CA ALA A 261 -16.25 -14.05 -3.82
C ALA A 261 -16.07 -15.53 -3.46
N ASP A 262 -17.15 -16.31 -3.49
CA ASP A 262 -17.10 -17.74 -3.14
C ASP A 262 -16.17 -18.52 -4.07
N LEU A 263 -16.22 -18.26 -5.38
CA LEU A 263 -15.35 -18.91 -6.37
C LEU A 263 -13.87 -18.55 -6.15
N MET A 264 -13.58 -17.27 -5.89
CA MET A 264 -12.22 -16.80 -5.65
C MET A 264 -11.64 -17.34 -4.34
N ILE A 265 -12.44 -17.42 -3.27
CA ILE A 265 -12.04 -18.03 -1.99
C ILE A 265 -11.74 -19.51 -2.20
N GLN A 266 -12.65 -20.26 -2.85
CA GLN A 266 -12.46 -21.69 -3.09
C GLN A 266 -11.24 -22.00 -3.97
N SER A 267 -11.05 -21.24 -5.05
CA SER A 267 -9.95 -21.48 -5.99
C SER A 267 -8.58 -21.06 -5.46
N SER A 268 -8.53 -20.03 -4.62
CA SER A 268 -7.28 -19.56 -4.01
C SER A 268 -6.92 -20.27 -2.71
N GLY A 269 -7.91 -20.82 -2.00
CA GLY A 269 -7.74 -21.36 -0.64
C GLY A 269 -7.50 -20.27 0.41
N ILE A 270 -7.68 -18.99 0.06
CA ILE A 270 -7.50 -17.85 0.97
C ILE A 270 -8.85 -17.58 1.64
N ILE A 271 -8.94 -17.85 2.94
CA ILE A 271 -10.20 -17.78 3.70
C ILE A 271 -10.16 -16.55 4.62
N PRO A 272 -11.02 -15.53 4.44
CA PRO A 272 -11.12 -14.43 5.39
C PRO A 272 -11.77 -14.86 6.70
N THR A 273 -11.60 -14.10 7.79
CA THR A 273 -12.34 -14.35 9.04
C THR A 273 -13.83 -13.99 8.87
N TYR A 274 -14.11 -12.86 8.21
CA TYR A 274 -15.46 -12.36 7.94
C TYR A 274 -15.61 -11.89 6.49
N ILE A 275 -16.85 -11.82 6.02
CA ILE A 275 -17.22 -11.21 4.74
C ILE A 275 -18.28 -10.15 5.01
N SER A 276 -18.13 -8.95 4.44
CA SER A 276 -19.10 -7.86 4.53
C SER A 276 -19.33 -7.23 3.16
N ASP A 277 -20.51 -6.70 2.88
CA ASP A 277 -20.76 -6.07 1.57
C ASP A 277 -19.86 -4.85 1.35
N SER A 278 -19.68 -4.04 2.39
CA SER A 278 -18.77 -2.90 2.42
C SER A 278 -18.46 -2.50 3.86
N ILE A 279 -17.54 -1.54 4.04
CA ILE A 279 -17.30 -0.93 5.35
C ILE A 279 -18.52 -0.16 5.88
N ALA A 280 -19.46 0.22 5.02
CA ALA A 280 -20.65 0.99 5.40
C ALA A 280 -21.77 0.13 6.04
N THR A 281 -21.55 -1.18 6.21
CA THR A 281 -22.54 -2.15 6.71
C THR A 281 -22.41 -2.50 8.18
#